data_AF-A0A353DGS7-F1
#
_entry.id   AF-A0A353DGS7-F1
#
_cell.length_a   1.000
_cell.length_b   1.000
_cell.length_c   1.000
_cell.angle_alpha   90.00
_cell.angle_beta   90.00
_cell.angle_gamma   90.00
#
_symmetry.space_group_name_H-M   'P 1'
#
loop_
_entity.id
_entity.type
_entity.pdbx_description
1 polymer ?
#
loop_
_entity_poly.entity_id
_entity_poly.type
_entity_poly.pdbx_seq_one_letter_code
_entity_poly.pdbx_strand_id
1 'polypeptide(L)'
;MKATVKRQRLIDDFAHGWRDWARVAENNREHWNFETHKINDPAFVGPKDAKLAFKITTTEPGETLAVVIDTDRWRGYTGRKPTQYVALVKLETAGTQSVALTMKQFKSETGEALSSYDFATSLILTPGQKLRPKTVKLPWKGQVPKFANLRWEGGEFTPRPRPYLKTGSATADADAVFRDEFDRAVDESVEREEQDRE
;
A
#
# COMPACT_ATOMS: atom_id res chain seq x y z
N MET A 1 -19.98 -6.53 17.41
CA MET A 1 -18.80 -7.37 17.12
C MET A 1 -17.54 -6.49 17.28
N LYS A 2 -16.61 -6.82 18.17
CA LYS A 2 -15.29 -6.14 18.22
C LYS A 2 -14.34 -6.93 17.32
N ALA A 3 -13.87 -6.34 16.22
CA ALA A 3 -12.86 -6.98 15.38
C ALA A 3 -11.52 -6.98 16.12
N THR A 4 -11.08 -8.16 16.55
CA THR A 4 -9.91 -8.37 17.44
C THR A 4 -8.62 -8.66 16.66
N VAL A 5 -8.52 -8.29 15.39
CA VAL A 5 -7.32 -8.58 14.60
C VAL A 5 -6.16 -7.72 15.10
N LYS A 6 -5.17 -8.37 15.71
CA LYS A 6 -3.94 -7.72 16.17
C LYS A 6 -3.17 -7.21 14.96
N ARG A 7 -2.70 -5.97 15.03
CA ARG A 7 -1.82 -5.40 13.99
C ARG A 7 -0.56 -6.23 13.85
N GLN A 8 -0.17 -6.47 12.61
CA GLN A 8 0.93 -7.34 12.19
C GLN A 8 2.05 -6.50 11.62
N ARG A 9 3.28 -6.88 11.97
CA ARG A 9 4.50 -6.30 11.39
C ARG A 9 4.92 -7.05 10.14
N LEU A 10 4.74 -8.37 10.12
CA LEU A 10 5.00 -9.20 8.94
C LEU A 10 3.89 -8.95 7.92
N ILE A 11 4.25 -8.53 6.71
CA ILE A 11 3.34 -8.38 5.58
C ILE A 11 3.32 -9.69 4.78
N ASP A 12 4.51 -10.22 4.49
CA ASP A 12 4.65 -11.48 3.75
C ASP A 12 6.01 -12.14 4.04
N ASP A 13 6.00 -13.43 4.35
CA ASP A 13 7.20 -14.26 4.44
C ASP A 13 7.51 -15.00 3.14
N PHE A 14 6.58 -14.97 2.18
CA PHE A 14 6.60 -15.68 0.91
C PHE A 14 6.61 -17.22 1.04
N ALA A 15 6.33 -17.78 2.23
CA ALA A 15 6.33 -19.23 2.46
C ALA A 15 5.22 -19.95 1.67
N HIS A 16 4.12 -19.24 1.40
CA HIS A 16 3.00 -19.72 0.59
C HIS A 16 3.02 -19.15 -0.84
N GLY A 17 4.20 -18.74 -1.31
CA GLY A 17 4.36 -18.05 -2.60
C GLY A 17 3.67 -16.69 -2.63
N TRP A 18 3.21 -16.29 -3.82
CA TRP A 18 2.66 -14.97 -4.11
C TRP A 18 1.13 -14.91 -3.96
N ARG A 19 0.53 -15.70 -3.06
CA ARG A 19 -0.94 -15.90 -2.99
C ARG A 19 -1.74 -14.60 -2.89
N ASP A 20 -1.25 -13.65 -2.10
CA ASP A 20 -1.94 -12.40 -1.80
C ASP A 20 -1.40 -11.21 -2.64
N TRP A 21 -0.88 -11.53 -3.83
CA TRP A 21 -0.25 -10.58 -4.76
C TRP A 21 -0.79 -10.73 -6.18
N ALA A 22 -1.06 -9.61 -6.83
CA ALA A 22 -1.21 -9.55 -8.27
C ALA A 22 0.17 -9.62 -8.94
N ARG A 23 0.34 -10.57 -9.86
CA ARG A 23 1.60 -10.80 -10.59
C ARG A 23 1.38 -10.51 -12.06
N VAL A 24 2.07 -9.49 -12.57
CA VAL A 24 2.03 -9.12 -13.99
C VAL A 24 3.40 -9.36 -14.61
N ALA A 25 3.42 -10.04 -15.75
CA ALA A 25 4.64 -10.35 -16.52
C ALA A 25 5.73 -11.03 -15.67
N GLU A 26 5.34 -12.00 -14.82
CA GLU A 26 6.21 -12.65 -13.83
C GLU A 26 7.42 -13.40 -14.37
N ASN A 27 7.43 -13.72 -15.67
CA ASN A 27 8.54 -14.38 -16.36
C ASN A 27 9.32 -13.41 -17.26
N ASN A 28 8.94 -12.13 -17.29
CA ASN A 28 9.63 -11.10 -18.05
C ASN A 28 10.55 -10.31 -17.11
N ARG A 29 11.86 -10.57 -17.20
CA ARG A 29 12.87 -9.95 -16.35
C ARG A 29 12.85 -8.42 -16.37
N GLU A 30 12.47 -7.80 -17.48
CA GLU A 30 12.49 -6.33 -17.63
C GLU A 30 11.15 -5.71 -17.21
N HIS A 31 10.09 -6.51 -17.13
CA HIS A 31 8.72 -6.02 -16.99
C HIS A 31 7.89 -6.61 -15.85
N TRP A 32 8.46 -7.48 -15.01
CA TRP A 32 7.75 -8.03 -13.84
C TRP A 32 7.18 -6.93 -12.95
N ASN A 33 6.05 -7.21 -12.31
CA ASN A 33 5.38 -6.29 -11.39
C ASN A 33 4.56 -7.08 -10.39
N PHE A 34 4.87 -6.91 -9.11
CA PHE A 34 4.20 -7.58 -8.02
C PHE A 34 3.52 -6.54 -7.15
N GLU A 35 2.20 -6.59 -7.05
CA GLU A 35 1.39 -5.64 -6.27
C GLU A 35 0.59 -6.39 -5.20
N THR A 36 0.58 -5.86 -3.97
CA THR A 36 -0.31 -6.32 -2.91
C THR A 36 -1.07 -5.16 -2.30
N HIS A 37 -2.30 -5.44 -1.88
CA HIS A 37 -3.16 -4.51 -1.16
C HIS A 37 -3.21 -4.80 0.34
N LYS A 38 -2.42 -5.77 0.84
CA LYS A 38 -2.35 -6.11 2.27
C LYS A 38 -2.20 -4.86 3.14
N ILE A 39 -1.30 -3.95 2.77
CA ILE A 39 -1.04 -2.73 3.55
C ILE A 39 -2.21 -1.74 3.64
N ASN A 40 -3.28 -1.95 2.87
CA ASN A 40 -4.54 -1.21 3.01
C ASN A 40 -5.41 -1.74 4.16
N ASP A 41 -5.29 -3.03 4.48
CA ASP A 41 -5.99 -3.69 5.59
C ASP A 41 -5.47 -3.13 6.93
N PRO A 42 -6.34 -2.68 7.85
CA PRO A 42 -5.96 -2.18 9.17
C PRO A 42 -5.00 -3.09 9.97
N ALA A 43 -4.99 -4.40 9.69
CA ALA A 43 -4.07 -5.35 10.31
C ALA A 43 -2.63 -5.18 9.83
N PHE A 44 -2.38 -4.71 8.61
CA PHE A 44 -1.03 -4.65 8.00
C PHE A 44 -0.56 -3.22 7.67
N VAL A 45 -1.36 -2.19 7.96
CA VAL A 45 -0.93 -0.79 7.83
C VAL A 45 0.36 -0.55 8.63
N GLY A 46 1.30 0.16 8.02
CA GLY A 46 2.59 0.47 8.63
C GLY A 46 2.45 1.32 9.90
N PRO A 47 3.21 1.01 10.98
CA PRO A 47 3.32 1.89 12.12
C PRO A 47 3.91 3.26 11.72
N LYS A 48 3.58 4.29 12.50
CA LYS A 48 4.19 5.61 12.35
C LYS A 48 5.72 5.49 12.50
N ASP A 49 6.45 6.11 11.59
CA ASP A 49 7.93 6.13 11.56
C ASP A 49 8.61 4.76 11.38
N ALA A 50 7.85 3.72 11.04
CA ALA A 50 8.41 2.41 10.73
C ALA A 50 9.20 2.42 9.41
N LYS A 51 10.12 1.46 9.29
CA LYS A 51 10.81 1.15 8.03
C LYS A 51 10.14 -0.03 7.35
N LEU A 52 10.03 0.00 6.03
CA LEU A 52 9.69 -1.17 5.23
C LEU A 52 10.96 -1.98 4.99
N ALA A 53 11.04 -3.19 5.55
CA ALA A 53 12.21 -4.05 5.48
C ALA A 53 11.91 -5.38 4.80
N PHE A 54 12.85 -5.88 4.02
CA PHE A 54 12.77 -7.20 3.37
C PHE A 54 14.16 -7.67 2.93
N LYS A 55 14.25 -8.94 2.56
CA LYS A 55 15.40 -9.49 1.84
C LYS A 55 15.05 -9.64 0.36
N ILE A 56 16.00 -9.32 -0.50
CA ILE A 56 15.92 -9.54 -1.94
C ILE A 56 17.14 -10.34 -2.39
N THR A 57 16.93 -11.32 -3.26
CA THR A 57 18.01 -12.09 -3.89
C THR A 57 18.00 -11.84 -5.38
N THR A 58 19.07 -11.23 -5.88
CA THR A 58 19.30 -10.98 -7.31
C THR A 58 20.32 -11.96 -7.86
N THR A 59 20.27 -12.20 -9.17
CA THR A 59 21.25 -13.06 -9.88
C THR A 59 22.38 -12.26 -10.52
N GLU A 60 22.15 -10.97 -10.77
CA GLU A 60 23.13 -10.05 -11.35
C GLU A 60 23.32 -8.82 -10.43
N PRO A 61 24.49 -8.17 -10.46
CA PRO A 61 24.76 -6.92 -9.76
C PRO A 61 24.28 -5.69 -10.53
N GLY A 62 24.28 -4.53 -9.86
CA GLY A 62 23.96 -3.23 -10.47
C GLY A 62 22.49 -3.07 -10.85
N GLU A 63 21.62 -3.92 -10.29
CA GLU A 63 20.18 -3.88 -10.52
C GLU A 63 19.55 -2.72 -9.75
N THR A 64 18.45 -2.16 -10.26
CA THR A 64 17.69 -1.14 -9.52
C THR A 64 16.27 -1.61 -9.30
N LEU A 65 15.89 -1.80 -8.04
CA LEU A 65 14.53 -2.08 -7.61
C LEU A 65 13.78 -0.78 -7.38
N ALA A 66 12.55 -0.68 -7.88
CA ALA A 66 11.60 0.30 -7.41
C ALA A 66 10.62 -0.34 -6.42
N VAL A 67 10.48 0.29 -5.26
CA VAL A 67 9.46 0.00 -4.25
C VAL A 67 8.48 1.15 -4.24
N VAL A 68 7.20 0.86 -4.45
CA VAL A 68 6.16 1.87 -4.63
C VAL A 68 5.10 1.73 -3.56
N ILE A 69 4.67 2.86 -3.02
CA ILE A 69 3.47 2.96 -2.19
C ILE A 69 2.51 3.90 -2.89
N ASP A 70 1.39 3.36 -3.36
CA ASP A 70 0.27 4.18 -3.81
C ASP A 70 -0.63 4.50 -2.62
N THR A 71 -1.11 5.74 -2.58
CA THR A 71 -2.08 6.22 -1.60
C THR A 71 -3.38 6.59 -2.29
N ASP A 72 -4.51 6.39 -1.59
CA ASP A 72 -5.86 6.82 -1.99
C ASP A 72 -6.34 6.41 -3.40
N ARG A 73 -5.76 5.37 -4.02
CA ARG A 73 -6.02 4.96 -5.42
C ARG A 73 -7.48 4.74 -5.79
N TRP A 74 -8.32 4.34 -4.82
CA TRP A 74 -9.77 4.15 -4.99
C TRP A 74 -10.62 4.94 -3.99
N ARG A 75 -10.08 6.03 -3.46
CA ARG A 75 -10.74 6.85 -2.42
C ARG A 75 -11.07 8.27 -2.89
N GLY A 76 -11.38 8.44 -4.18
CA GLY A 76 -11.70 9.76 -4.76
C GLY A 76 -12.84 10.49 -4.05
N TYR A 77 -13.80 9.77 -3.48
CA TYR A 77 -14.92 10.34 -2.70
C TYR A 77 -14.49 11.09 -1.43
N THR A 78 -13.27 10.86 -0.93
CA THR A 78 -12.72 11.53 0.27
C THR A 78 -12.18 12.93 -0.03
N GLY A 79 -12.05 13.30 -1.31
CA GLY A 79 -11.39 14.52 -1.77
C GLY A 79 -9.86 14.45 -1.72
N ARG A 80 -9.27 13.33 -1.25
CA ARG A 80 -7.82 13.10 -1.30
C ARG A 80 -7.39 12.69 -2.71
N LYS A 81 -6.25 13.21 -3.14
CA LYS A 81 -5.67 12.89 -4.45
C LYS A 81 -4.84 11.61 -4.37
N PRO A 82 -5.07 10.63 -5.26
CA PRO A 82 -4.17 9.50 -5.37
C PRO A 82 -2.74 9.96 -5.62
N THR A 83 -1.81 9.48 -4.80
CA THR A 83 -0.41 9.89 -4.89
C THR A 83 0.49 8.66 -4.84
N GLN A 84 1.39 8.55 -5.81
CA GLN A 84 2.39 7.50 -5.89
C GLN A 84 3.70 7.98 -5.25
N TYR A 85 4.21 7.22 -4.29
CA TYR A 85 5.52 7.44 -3.69
C TYR A 85 6.48 6.31 -4.04
N VAL A 86 7.69 6.65 -4.46
CA VAL A 86 8.68 5.70 -4.98
C VAL A 86 9.97 5.81 -4.21
N ALA A 87 10.51 4.66 -3.80
CA ALA A 87 11.88 4.51 -3.36
C ALA A 87 12.65 3.67 -4.40
N LEU A 88 13.74 4.22 -4.94
CA LEU A 88 14.66 3.50 -5.83
C LEU A 88 15.80 2.92 -4.98
N VAL A 89 16.03 1.62 -5.11
CA VAL A 89 17.04 0.87 -4.37
C VAL A 89 18.04 0.30 -5.36
N LYS A 90 19.29 0.80 -5.30
CA LYS A 90 20.40 0.23 -6.06
C LYS A 90 20.93 -1.01 -5.36
N LEU A 91 21.04 -2.10 -6.11
CA LEU A 91 21.48 -3.41 -5.66
C LEU A 91 22.84 -3.68 -6.30
N GLU A 92 23.89 -3.12 -5.70
CA GLU A 92 25.23 -3.07 -6.29
C GLU A 92 25.85 -4.46 -6.45
N THR A 93 25.45 -5.44 -5.64
CA THR A 93 25.95 -6.83 -5.70
C THR A 93 24.86 -7.82 -6.09
N ALA A 94 25.25 -8.95 -6.68
CA ALA A 94 24.38 -10.12 -6.81
C ALA A 94 24.21 -10.83 -5.46
N GLY A 95 23.21 -11.71 -5.35
CA GLY A 95 22.93 -12.49 -4.15
C GLY A 95 21.93 -11.83 -3.20
N THR A 96 21.81 -12.39 -1.99
CA THR A 96 20.84 -11.95 -0.99
C THR A 96 21.30 -10.71 -0.25
N GLN A 97 20.49 -9.64 -0.29
CA GLN A 97 20.71 -8.37 0.38
C GLN A 97 19.52 -8.02 1.28
N SER A 98 19.77 -7.31 2.37
CA SER A 98 18.72 -6.77 3.24
C SER A 98 18.47 -5.31 2.88
N VAL A 99 17.21 -4.97 2.66
CA VAL A 99 16.75 -3.61 2.35
C VAL A 99 15.88 -3.14 3.50
N ALA A 100 16.08 -1.90 3.95
CA ALA A 100 15.24 -1.25 4.95
C ALA A 100 15.03 0.22 4.55
N LEU A 101 13.77 0.58 4.23
CA LEU A 101 13.41 1.88 3.69
C LEU A 101 12.62 2.70 4.70
N THR A 102 13.13 3.88 5.02
CA THR A 102 12.40 4.88 5.82
C THR A 102 11.34 5.56 4.95
N MET A 103 10.26 6.08 5.58
CA MET A 103 9.24 6.87 4.86
C MET A 103 9.83 8.01 4.02
N LYS A 104 10.90 8.66 4.51
CA LYS A 104 11.55 9.78 3.81
C LYS A 104 12.19 9.41 2.46
N GLN A 105 12.50 8.13 2.25
CA GLN A 105 13.05 7.63 0.99
C GLN A 105 11.98 7.43 -0.09
N PHE A 106 10.72 7.34 0.30
CA PHE A 106 9.60 7.30 -0.62
C PHE A 106 9.24 8.71 -1.04
N LYS A 107 9.44 9.03 -2.33
CA LYS A 107 9.22 10.36 -2.90
C LYS A 107 8.09 10.35 -3.92
N SER A 108 7.23 11.36 -3.86
CA SER A 108 6.26 11.64 -4.92
C SER A 108 6.96 12.16 -6.18
N GLU A 109 6.21 12.35 -7.26
CA GLU A 109 6.73 12.96 -8.49
C GLU A 109 7.25 14.40 -8.27
N THR A 110 6.69 15.13 -7.31
CA THR A 110 7.13 16.48 -6.93
C THR A 110 8.30 16.47 -5.93
N GLY A 111 8.75 15.29 -5.48
CA GLY A 111 9.83 15.14 -4.51
C GLY A 111 9.40 15.18 -3.03
N GLU A 112 8.10 15.28 -2.77
CA GLU A 112 7.54 15.24 -1.41
C GLU A 112 7.76 13.85 -0.78
N ALA A 113 8.16 13.82 0.49
CA ALA A 113 8.33 12.57 1.22
C ALA A 113 6.98 11.99 1.68
N LEU A 114 6.88 10.66 1.70
CA LEU A 114 5.76 10.01 2.39
C LEU A 114 5.76 10.39 3.87
N SER A 115 4.62 10.87 4.37
CA SER A 115 4.45 11.35 5.74
C SER A 115 3.73 10.36 6.66
N SER A 116 2.91 9.46 6.10
CA SER A 116 2.19 8.41 6.83
C SER A 116 1.82 7.24 5.93
N TYR A 117 1.69 6.04 6.51
CA TYR A 117 1.17 4.84 5.85
C TYR A 117 -0.37 4.72 5.94
N ASP A 118 -1.07 5.60 6.67
CA ASP A 118 -2.50 5.46 6.97
C ASP A 118 -3.40 5.34 5.74
N PHE A 119 -2.99 5.98 4.65
CA PHE A 119 -3.74 6.03 3.39
C PHE A 119 -3.12 5.18 2.29
N ALA A 120 -2.11 4.37 2.61
CA ALA A 120 -1.51 3.44 1.67
C ALA A 120 -2.55 2.41 1.20
N THR A 121 -2.66 2.24 -0.11
CA THR A 121 -3.60 1.33 -0.77
C THR A 121 -2.91 0.17 -1.45
N SER A 122 -1.69 0.39 -1.96
CA SER A 122 -0.91 -0.65 -2.64
C SER A 122 0.56 -0.55 -2.30
N LEU A 123 1.20 -1.71 -2.21
CA LEU A 123 2.65 -1.88 -2.23
C LEU A 123 3.04 -2.59 -3.53
N ILE A 124 3.96 -2.00 -4.30
CA ILE A 124 4.40 -2.56 -5.59
C ILE A 124 5.91 -2.73 -5.59
N LEU A 125 6.35 -3.90 -6.05
CA LEU A 125 7.74 -4.23 -6.34
C LEU A 125 7.89 -4.38 -7.85
N THR A 126 8.81 -3.63 -8.45
CA THR A 126 8.98 -3.57 -9.91
C THR A 126 10.39 -3.12 -10.29
N PRO A 127 10.90 -3.41 -11.50
CA PRO A 127 12.17 -2.88 -11.96
C PRO A 127 12.20 -1.35 -12.03
N GLY A 128 13.30 -0.73 -11.61
CA GLY A 128 13.47 0.72 -11.56
C GLY A 128 13.36 1.39 -12.93
N GLN A 129 13.91 0.77 -13.98
CA GLN A 129 13.82 1.27 -15.35
C GLN A 129 12.40 1.31 -15.87
N LYS A 130 11.57 0.33 -15.48
CA LYS A 130 10.18 0.26 -15.92
C LYS A 130 9.38 1.41 -15.31
N LEU A 131 9.59 1.66 -14.03
CA LEU A 131 8.85 2.67 -13.29
C LEU A 131 9.35 4.10 -13.53
N ARG A 132 10.67 4.29 -13.67
CA ARG A 132 11.33 5.58 -13.85
C ARG A 132 12.37 5.52 -14.98
N PRO A 133 11.96 5.34 -16.24
CA PRO A 133 12.88 5.21 -17.40
C PRO A 133 13.71 6.47 -17.68
N LYS A 134 13.26 7.63 -17.18
CA LYS A 134 14.06 8.87 -17.24
C LYS A 134 15.25 8.85 -16.29
N THR A 135 15.12 8.18 -15.14
CA THR A 135 16.12 8.15 -14.05
C THR A 135 16.98 6.88 -14.09
N VAL A 136 16.38 5.73 -14.37
CA VAL A 136 17.06 4.42 -14.43
C VAL A 136 17.05 3.98 -15.88
N LYS A 137 18.24 3.95 -16.50
CA LYS A 137 18.41 3.67 -17.94
C LYS A 137 18.67 2.21 -18.25
N LEU A 138 19.35 1.52 -17.34
CA LEU A 138 19.74 0.13 -17.56
C LEU A 138 18.56 -0.80 -17.26
N PRO A 139 18.22 -1.74 -18.16
CA PRO A 139 17.21 -2.73 -17.90
C PRO A 139 17.67 -3.75 -16.87
N TRP A 140 16.69 -4.40 -16.24
CA TRP A 140 16.93 -5.48 -15.32
C TRP A 140 17.49 -6.69 -16.08
N LYS A 141 18.71 -7.09 -15.76
CA LYS A 141 19.48 -8.10 -16.53
C LYS A 141 19.29 -9.50 -15.98
N GLY A 142 19.31 -9.61 -14.65
CA GLY A 142 19.18 -10.87 -13.95
C GLY A 142 17.80 -11.49 -14.11
N GLN A 143 17.65 -12.72 -13.61
CA GLN A 143 16.35 -13.33 -13.40
C GLN A 143 15.49 -12.48 -12.45
N VAL A 144 14.18 -12.70 -12.50
CA VAL A 144 13.22 -12.09 -11.58
C VAL A 144 13.64 -12.40 -10.13
N PRO A 145 13.78 -11.37 -9.27
CA PRO A 145 14.35 -11.56 -7.95
C PRO A 145 13.42 -12.35 -7.02
N LYS A 146 14.02 -13.01 -6.03
CA LYS A 146 13.28 -13.64 -4.92
C LYS A 146 13.22 -12.68 -3.74
N PHE A 147 12.04 -12.56 -3.13
CA PHE A 147 11.82 -11.74 -1.94
C PHE A 147 11.58 -12.64 -0.73
N ALA A 148 11.95 -12.16 0.45
CA ALA A 148 11.69 -12.85 1.70
C ALA A 148 11.48 -11.84 2.84
N ASN A 149 10.61 -12.20 3.79
CA ASN A 149 10.48 -11.54 5.09
C ASN A 149 10.19 -10.03 4.99
N LEU A 150 9.17 -9.69 4.21
CA LEU A 150 8.68 -8.33 4.04
C LEU A 150 7.88 -7.90 5.26
N ARG A 151 8.34 -6.85 5.95
CA ARG A 151 7.82 -6.46 7.26
C ARG A 151 8.04 -4.98 7.58
N TRP A 152 7.33 -4.52 8.62
CA TRP A 152 7.55 -3.25 9.30
C TRP A 152 8.55 -3.39 10.45
N GLU A 153 9.61 -2.59 10.43
CA GLU A 153 10.62 -2.50 11.50
C GLU A 153 10.55 -1.16 12.25
N GLY A 154 10.58 -1.22 13.58
CA GLY A 154 10.48 -0.02 14.43
C GLY A 154 9.13 0.68 14.33
N GLY A 155 9.07 1.93 14.78
CA GLY A 155 7.84 2.72 14.77
C GLY A 155 6.75 2.24 15.70
N GLU A 156 5.71 3.07 15.85
CA GLU A 156 4.62 2.87 16.81
C GLU A 156 3.27 2.78 16.11
N PHE A 157 2.44 1.83 16.57
CA PHE A 157 1.09 1.69 16.08
C PHE A 157 0.20 2.77 16.69
N THR A 158 -0.10 3.81 15.92
CA THR A 158 -1.04 4.88 16.29
C THR A 158 -2.46 4.53 15.83
N PRO A 159 -3.51 5.00 16.52
CA PRO A 159 -4.87 4.91 16.00
C PRO A 159 -4.94 5.41 14.56
N ARG A 160 -5.50 4.60 13.66
CA ARG A 160 -5.56 4.92 12.23
C ARG A 160 -6.74 5.89 12.02
N PRO A 161 -6.56 7.01 11.31
CA PRO A 161 -7.67 7.81 10.83
C PRO A 161 -8.65 6.94 10.02
N ARG A 162 -9.95 7.20 10.15
CA ARG A 162 -10.97 6.49 9.37
C ARG A 162 -10.78 6.81 7.89
N PRO A 163 -10.39 5.84 7.04
CA PRO A 163 -9.90 6.16 5.70
C PRO A 163 -10.97 6.65 4.74
N TYR A 164 -12.25 6.46 5.06
CA TYR A 164 -13.41 6.91 4.31
C TYR A 164 -13.86 8.34 4.64
N LEU A 165 -13.29 8.98 5.68
CA LEU A 165 -13.64 10.34 6.04
C LEU A 165 -13.12 11.35 5.02
N LYS A 166 -13.92 12.37 4.72
CA LYS A 166 -13.47 13.50 3.90
C LYS A 166 -12.39 14.28 4.64
N THR A 167 -11.49 14.90 3.88
CA THR A 167 -10.49 15.80 4.47
C THR A 167 -11.21 16.93 5.23
N GLY A 168 -10.90 17.11 6.51
CA GLY A 168 -11.49 18.15 7.35
C GLY A 168 -12.79 17.77 8.09
N SER A 169 -13.37 16.58 7.87
CA SER A 169 -14.53 16.12 8.66
C SER A 169 -14.09 15.53 10.00
N ALA A 170 -14.75 15.90 11.10
CA ALA A 170 -14.53 15.21 12.37
C ALA A 170 -15.16 13.82 12.36
N THR A 171 -14.63 12.91 13.19
CA THR A 171 -15.18 11.55 13.33
C THR A 171 -16.61 11.56 13.87
N ALA A 172 -16.93 12.52 14.74
CA ALA A 172 -18.26 12.71 15.30
C ALA A 172 -19.27 13.14 14.22
N ASP A 173 -18.88 14.07 13.36
CA ASP A 173 -19.73 14.57 12.27
C ASP A 173 -20.06 13.46 11.27
N ALA A 174 -19.09 12.59 10.97
CA ALA A 174 -19.32 11.49 10.05
C ALA A 174 -20.16 10.35 10.64
N ASP A 175 -20.04 10.09 11.94
CA ASP A 175 -20.93 9.14 12.64
C ASP A 175 -22.35 9.69 12.75
N ALA A 176 -22.53 11.01 12.84
CA ALA A 176 -23.84 11.66 12.75
C ALA A 176 -24.40 11.53 11.32
N VAL A 177 -23.63 11.95 10.29
CA VAL A 177 -24.07 11.88 8.88
C VAL A 177 -24.43 10.45 8.46
N PHE A 178 -23.66 9.44 8.87
CA PHE A 178 -24.00 8.05 8.56
C PHE A 178 -25.30 7.59 9.25
N ARG A 179 -25.52 7.98 10.51
CA ARG A 179 -26.78 7.68 11.20
C ARG A 179 -27.96 8.37 10.54
N ASP A 180 -27.83 9.66 10.24
CA ASP A 180 -28.90 10.44 9.61
C ASP A 180 -29.26 9.87 8.22
N GLU A 181 -28.27 9.44 7.42
CA GLU A 181 -28.53 8.78 6.14
C GLU A 181 -29.18 7.40 6.30
N PHE A 182 -28.75 6.62 7.30
CA PHE A 182 -29.33 5.31 7.58
C PHE A 182 -30.78 5.45 8.04
N ASP A 183 -31.03 6.33 9.01
CA ASP A 183 -32.37 6.58 9.57
C ASP A 183 -33.32 7.06 8.46
N ARG A 184 -32.89 8.01 7.62
CA ARG A 184 -33.66 8.43 6.45
C ARG A 184 -33.98 7.28 5.49
N ALA A 185 -33.01 6.39 5.22
CA ALA A 185 -33.24 5.26 4.32
C ALA A 185 -34.19 4.22 4.93
N VAL A 186 -34.20 4.07 6.26
CA VAL A 186 -35.19 3.25 6.97
C VAL A 186 -36.57 3.90 6.84
N ASP A 187 -36.70 5.19 7.12
CA ASP A 187 -37.97 5.91 7.03
C ASP A 187 -38.55 5.86 5.61
N GLU A 188 -37.73 6.13 4.58
CA GLU A 188 -38.12 6.02 3.17
C GLU A 188 -38.52 4.59 2.77
N SER A 189 -37.99 3.57 3.43
CA SER A 189 -38.37 2.17 3.19
C SER A 189 -39.72 1.85 3.84
N VAL A 190 -39.96 2.34 5.05
CA VAL A 190 -41.24 2.15 5.77
C VAL A 190 -42.37 2.85 5.02
N GLU A 191 -42.16 4.08 4.56
CA GLU A 191 -43.17 4.82 3.78
C GLU A 191 -43.56 4.09 2.48
N ARG A 192 -42.59 3.45 1.80
CA ARG A 192 -42.87 2.66 0.59
C ARG A 192 -43.65 1.39 0.90
N GLU A 193 -43.34 0.71 2.01
CA GLU A 193 -44.12 -0.46 2.44
C GLU A 193 -45.57 -0.10 2.80
N GLU A 194 -45.83 1.11 3.31
CA GLU A 194 -47.19 1.59 3.58
C GLU A 194 -47.94 1.91 2.29
N GLN A 195 -47.29 2.50 1.30
CA GLN A 195 -47.88 2.78 -0.02
C GLN A 195 -48.20 1.52 -0.83
N ASP A 196 -47.40 0.45 -0.68
CA ASP A 196 -47.65 -0.83 -1.36
C ASP A 196 -48.77 -1.67 -0.71
N ARG A 197 -49.32 -1.23 0.44
CA ARG A 197 -50.41 -1.89 1.15
C ARG A 197 -51.80 -1.33 0.83
N GLU A 198 -51.89 -0.20 0.13
CA GLU A 198 -53.15 0.39 -0.39
C GLU A 198 -53.49 -0.10 -1.79
#